data_AF-E8X7W3-F1
#
_entry.id   AF-E8X7W3-F1
#
_cell.length_a   1.000
_cell.length_b   1.000
_cell.length_c   1.000
_cell.angle_alpha   90.00
_cell.angle_beta   90.00
_cell.angle_gamma   90.00
#
_symmetry.space_group_name_H-M   'P 1'
#
loop_
_entity.id
_entity.type
_entity.pdbx_description
1 polymer ?
#
loop_
_entity_poly.entity_id
_entity_poly.type
_entity_poly.pdbx_seq_one_letter_code
_entity_poly.pdbx_strand_id
1 'polypeptide(L)'
;MGLDSCWLCVLNFSILAAIPALAQGSPVAPPPAQVTFYSHGVTMLGGLPGHDPAAFKGRIFDADHQLAFMEPSHFITFNMAPGLHTLSATWWTAKHSNSGAHITLNLVGGEQYFIETMVLNSGFMFGSVSLKIREVTCEGARRDNTHSKPLEATHLRPDGVPIALLSTTFPQCP
;
A
#
# COMPACT_ATOMS: atom_id res chain seq x y z
N MET A 1 39.22 -72.22 -42.78
CA MET A 1 38.13 -71.93 -41.81
C MET A 1 38.44 -70.58 -41.20
N GLY A 2 37.78 -69.46 -41.43
CA GLY A 2 36.71 -68.99 -42.31
C GLY A 2 36.62 -67.45 -42.11
N LEU A 3 36.17 -66.72 -43.14
CA LEU A 3 35.25 -65.54 -43.17
C LEU A 3 35.24 -64.58 -41.94
N ASP A 4 35.18 -63.25 -41.96
CA ASP A 4 34.68 -62.19 -42.85
C ASP A 4 35.04 -60.83 -42.15
N SER A 5 35.52 -59.77 -42.83
CA SER A 5 34.78 -58.58 -43.34
C SER A 5 34.32 -57.50 -42.31
N CYS A 6 34.22 -56.25 -42.82
CA CYS A 6 33.76 -54.96 -42.22
C CYS A 6 34.86 -54.11 -41.53
N TRP A 7 35.52 -53.12 -42.17
CA TRP A 7 35.06 -51.86 -42.80
C TRP A 7 34.21 -50.96 -41.89
N LEU A 8 34.69 -49.70 -41.75
CA LEU A 8 34.02 -48.48 -41.29
C LEU A 8 33.77 -48.30 -39.78
N CYS A 9 34.65 -47.54 -39.12
CA CYS A 9 34.22 -46.60 -38.09
C CYS A 9 34.53 -45.17 -38.56
N VAL A 10 33.47 -44.54 -39.07
CA VAL A 10 33.36 -43.16 -39.53
C VAL A 10 33.69 -42.20 -38.38
N LEU A 11 34.51 -41.19 -38.67
CA LEU A 11 34.74 -40.04 -37.78
C LEU A 11 33.40 -39.36 -37.46
N ASN A 12 33.01 -39.40 -36.19
CA ASN A 12 31.81 -38.73 -35.71
C ASN A 12 32.19 -37.30 -35.28
N PHE A 13 32.14 -36.35 -36.22
CA PHE A 13 32.25 -34.92 -35.92
C PHE A 13 30.92 -34.44 -35.31
N SER A 14 30.85 -34.39 -33.98
CA SER A 14 29.75 -33.70 -33.30
C SER A 14 29.92 -32.19 -33.47
N ILE A 15 29.12 -31.61 -34.37
CA ILE A 15 28.97 -30.15 -34.46
C ILE A 15 28.18 -29.71 -33.23
N LEU A 16 28.87 -29.19 -32.21
CA LEU A 16 28.23 -28.40 -31.15
C LEU A 16 27.70 -27.11 -31.80
N ALA A 17 26.40 -27.07 -32.07
CA ALA A 17 25.72 -25.82 -32.37
C ALA A 17 25.76 -24.95 -31.11
N ALA A 18 26.61 -23.92 -31.12
CA ALA A 18 26.57 -22.86 -30.12
C ALA A 18 25.26 -22.08 -30.31
N ILE A 19 24.25 -22.42 -29.51
CA ILE A 19 23.01 -21.63 -29.42
C ILE A 19 23.42 -20.32 -28.75
N PRO A 20 23.28 -19.15 -29.43
CA PRO A 20 23.49 -17.89 -28.75
C PRO A 20 22.42 -17.77 -27.67
N ALA A 21 22.86 -17.76 -26.40
CA ALA A 21 22.01 -17.43 -25.28
C ALA A 21 21.55 -15.97 -25.47
N LEU A 22 20.34 -15.80 -26.01
CA LEU A 22 19.66 -14.52 -25.97
C LEU A 22 19.54 -14.14 -24.50
N ALA A 23 20.27 -13.10 -24.10
CA ALA A 23 20.12 -12.46 -22.80
C ALA A 23 18.65 -12.05 -22.67
N GLN A 24 17.86 -12.87 -21.98
CA GLN A 24 16.51 -12.52 -21.60
C GLN A 24 16.67 -11.37 -20.59
N GLY A 25 16.48 -10.14 -21.07
CA GLY A 25 16.36 -8.98 -20.19
C GLY A 25 15.32 -9.32 -19.14
N SER A 26 15.73 -9.32 -17.87
CA SER A 26 14.81 -9.60 -16.77
C SER A 26 13.62 -8.65 -16.90
N PRO A 27 12.37 -9.14 -16.78
CA PRO A 27 11.22 -8.26 -16.81
C PRO A 27 11.41 -7.21 -15.72
N VAL A 28 11.47 -5.93 -16.12
CA VAL A 28 11.52 -4.81 -15.19
C VAL A 28 10.25 -4.88 -14.35
N ALA A 29 10.41 -5.05 -13.04
CA ALA A 29 9.27 -5.05 -12.13
C ALA A 29 8.53 -3.72 -12.29
N PRO A 30 7.19 -3.73 -12.39
CA PRO A 30 6.42 -2.49 -12.48
C PRO A 30 6.73 -1.60 -11.27
N PRO A 31 6.78 -0.27 -11.46
CA PRO A 31 7.04 0.65 -10.35
C PRO A 31 5.96 0.49 -9.27
N PRO A 32 6.29 0.72 -7.99
CA PRO A 32 5.29 0.68 -6.93
C PRO A 32 4.21 1.75 -7.14
N ALA A 33 3.02 1.48 -6.62
CA ALA A 33 1.98 2.49 -6.43
C ALA A 33 2.28 3.29 -5.16
N GLN A 34 2.00 4.59 -5.17
CA GLN A 34 2.12 5.42 -3.96
C GLN A 34 0.75 5.57 -3.31
N VAL A 35 0.62 5.16 -2.06
CA VAL A 35 -0.65 5.24 -1.31
C VAL A 35 -0.46 6.13 -0.10
N THR A 36 -1.17 7.26 -0.08
CA THR A 36 -1.10 8.24 1.00
C THR A 36 -2.32 8.13 1.89
N PHE A 37 -2.13 7.70 3.13
CA PHE A 37 -3.15 7.75 4.17
C PHE A 37 -3.10 9.10 4.86
N TYR A 38 -4.26 9.68 5.14
CA TYR A 38 -4.33 10.89 5.95
C TYR A 38 -5.53 10.88 6.90
N SER A 39 -5.42 11.69 7.94
CA SER A 39 -6.51 11.99 8.85
C SER A 39 -6.73 13.49 9.00
N HIS A 40 -8.01 13.87 9.11
CA HIS A 40 -8.42 15.23 9.41
C HIS A 40 -7.93 15.71 10.78
N GLY A 41 -7.92 17.03 10.94
CA GLY A 41 -7.70 17.66 12.23
C GLY A 41 -8.87 17.51 13.19
N VAL A 42 -8.58 17.69 14.48
CA VAL A 42 -9.61 17.66 15.51
C VAL A 42 -10.47 18.93 15.39
N THR A 43 -11.77 18.75 15.19
CA THR A 43 -12.75 19.85 15.17
C THR A 43 -13.65 19.77 16.41
N MET A 44 -14.09 20.93 16.91
CA MET A 44 -14.89 21.02 18.15
C MET A 44 -16.21 20.23 18.08
N LEU A 45 -16.79 20.08 16.88
CA LEU A 45 -18.06 19.39 16.65
C LEU A 45 -17.89 18.11 15.81
N GLY A 46 -16.65 17.70 15.55
CA GLY A 46 -16.35 16.57 14.67
C GLY A 46 -17.01 15.28 15.15
N GLY A 47 -17.67 14.57 14.24
CA GLY A 47 -18.34 13.30 14.53
C GLY A 47 -19.65 13.43 15.31
N LEU A 48 -20.17 14.65 15.51
CA LEU A 48 -21.56 14.85 15.92
C LEU A 48 -22.51 14.75 14.71
N PRO A 49 -23.75 14.27 14.89
CA PRO A 49 -24.73 14.24 13.81
C PRO A 49 -24.91 15.63 13.16
N GLY A 50 -24.75 15.71 11.83
CA GLY A 50 -24.89 16.96 11.06
C GLY A 50 -23.61 17.80 10.96
N HIS A 51 -22.49 17.35 11.54
CA HIS A 51 -21.18 18.01 11.44
C HIS A 51 -20.18 17.19 10.64
N ASP A 52 -19.05 17.82 10.30
CA ASP A 52 -17.95 17.16 9.59
C ASP A 52 -17.43 15.93 10.37
N PRO A 53 -16.88 14.93 9.67
CA PRO A 53 -16.28 13.76 10.31
C PRO A 53 -15.21 14.16 11.35
N ALA A 54 -15.14 13.42 12.45
CA ALA A 54 -14.10 13.56 13.44
C ALA A 54 -12.75 13.04 12.92
N ALA A 55 -11.68 13.59 13.50
CA ALA A 55 -10.33 13.10 13.30
C ALA A 55 -10.21 11.62 13.67
N PHE A 56 -9.41 10.91 12.89
CA PHE A 56 -9.09 9.51 13.11
C PHE A 56 -7.79 9.37 13.91
N LYS A 57 -7.86 8.53 14.95
CA LYS A 57 -6.71 8.04 15.70
C LYS A 57 -6.84 6.53 15.79
N GLY A 58 -5.90 5.80 15.20
CA GLY A 58 -6.10 4.37 15.05
C GLY A 58 -5.00 3.66 14.29
N ARG A 59 -5.28 2.44 13.88
CA ARG A 59 -4.32 1.61 13.15
C ARG A 59 -4.74 1.49 11.70
N ILE A 60 -3.76 1.44 10.81
CA ILE A 60 -3.99 1.15 9.39
C ILE A 60 -3.27 -0.13 8.99
N PHE A 61 -3.90 -0.89 8.12
CA PHE A 61 -3.41 -2.17 7.64
C PHE A 61 -3.53 -2.29 6.13
N ASP A 62 -2.69 -3.14 5.57
CA ASP A 62 -2.88 -3.78 4.28
C ASP A 62 -3.06 -5.28 4.50
N ALA A 63 -4.25 -5.80 4.18
CA ALA A 63 -4.72 -7.10 4.66
C ALA A 63 -4.53 -7.22 6.18
N ASP A 64 -3.71 -8.17 6.64
CA ASP A 64 -3.43 -8.41 8.06
C ASP A 64 -2.13 -7.75 8.55
N HIS A 65 -1.42 -7.04 7.67
CA HIS A 65 -0.16 -6.38 7.97
C HIS A 65 -0.42 -4.98 8.50
N GLN A 66 -0.10 -4.75 9.78
CA GLN A 66 -0.22 -3.40 10.34
C GLN A 66 0.89 -2.52 9.78
N LEU A 67 0.52 -1.45 9.09
CA LEU A 67 1.47 -0.51 8.48
C LEU A 67 1.90 0.57 9.47
N ALA A 68 0.93 1.20 10.14
CA ALA A 68 1.19 2.31 11.05
C ALA A 68 0.11 2.47 12.12
N PHE A 69 0.38 3.37 13.05
CA PHE A 69 -0.58 3.97 13.95
C PHE A 69 -0.80 5.44 13.52
N MET A 70 -1.98 5.78 13.04
CA MET A 70 -2.32 7.13 12.60
C MET A 70 -2.69 8.02 13.78
N GLU A 71 -2.22 9.25 13.73
CA GLU A 71 -2.61 10.34 14.61
C GLU A 71 -3.47 11.38 13.85
N PRO A 72 -4.35 12.12 14.54
CA PRO A 72 -5.09 13.25 13.96
C PRO A 72 -4.19 14.26 13.26
N SER A 73 -4.64 14.85 12.15
CA SER A 73 -3.86 15.82 11.35
C SER A 73 -2.52 15.29 10.81
N HIS A 74 -2.36 13.98 10.65
CA HIS A 74 -1.14 13.40 10.08
C HIS A 74 -1.41 12.69 8.76
N PHE A 75 -0.37 12.61 7.94
CA PHE A 75 -0.34 11.82 6.71
C PHE A 75 0.90 10.92 6.65
N ILE A 76 0.79 9.83 5.90
CA ILE A 76 1.92 8.94 5.59
C ILE A 76 1.72 8.37 4.19
N THR A 77 2.80 8.25 3.43
CA THR A 77 2.78 7.63 2.09
C THR A 77 3.56 6.32 2.11
N PHE A 78 3.03 5.31 1.44
CA PHE A 78 3.67 4.01 1.25
C PHE A 78 3.88 3.68 -0.23
N ASN A 79 5.01 3.08 -0.55
CA ASN A 79 5.27 2.42 -1.83
C ASN A 79 4.74 0.98 -1.78
N MET A 80 3.54 0.78 -2.32
CA MET A 80 2.87 -0.50 -2.32
C MET A 80 3.07 -1.23 -3.65
N ALA A 81 3.10 -2.56 -3.61
CA ALA A 81 3.16 -3.36 -4.83
C ALA A 81 1.89 -3.12 -5.68
N PRO A 82 1.96 -3.21 -7.02
CA PRO A 82 0.76 -3.22 -7.84
C PRO A 82 -0.06 -4.48 -7.60
N GLY A 83 -1.39 -4.37 -7.66
CA GLY A 83 -2.31 -5.48 -7.48
C GLY A 83 -3.48 -5.17 -6.56
N LEU A 84 -4.20 -6.21 -6.16
CA LEU A 84 -5.37 -6.09 -5.29
C LEU A 84 -4.94 -5.98 -3.83
N HIS A 85 -5.35 -4.90 -3.17
CA HIS A 85 -5.09 -4.62 -1.76
C HIS A 85 -6.41 -4.43 -1.00
N THR A 86 -6.43 -4.86 0.27
CA THR A 86 -7.52 -4.57 1.20
C THR A 86 -6.97 -3.68 2.30
N LEU A 87 -7.22 -2.38 2.17
CA LEU A 87 -6.78 -1.39 3.13
C LEU A 87 -7.82 -1.28 4.23
N SER A 88 -7.39 -1.22 5.49
CA SER A 88 -8.30 -1.06 6.61
C SER A 88 -7.83 -0.03 7.62
N ALA A 89 -8.80 0.57 8.30
CA ALA A 89 -8.60 1.53 9.38
C ALA A 89 -9.41 1.10 10.59
N THR A 90 -8.74 0.91 11.72
CA THR A 90 -9.31 0.36 12.95
C THR A 90 -9.09 1.29 14.13
N TRP A 91 -9.92 1.15 15.16
CA TRP A 91 -9.77 1.95 16.37
C TRP A 91 -8.46 1.62 17.08
N TRP A 92 -7.88 2.57 17.81
CA TRP A 92 -6.55 2.41 18.41
C TRP A 92 -6.40 1.17 19.33
N THR A 93 -7.48 0.75 20.00
CA THR A 93 -7.51 -0.44 20.85
C THR A 93 -7.70 -1.77 20.09
N ALA A 94 -8.22 -1.72 18.87
CA ALA A 94 -8.40 -2.90 18.03
C ALA A 94 -7.05 -3.33 17.47
N LYS A 95 -6.65 -4.59 17.69
CA LYS A 95 -5.33 -5.10 17.29
C LYS A 95 -5.31 -5.79 15.93
N HIS A 96 -6.48 -6.04 15.35
CA HIS A 96 -6.64 -6.82 14.13
C HIS A 96 -7.33 -5.99 13.06
N SER A 97 -6.99 -6.27 11.80
CA SER A 97 -7.54 -5.68 10.58
C SER A 97 -9.06 -5.87 10.47
N ASN A 98 -9.58 -7.03 10.87
CA ASN A 98 -10.98 -7.46 10.72
C ASN A 98 -12.03 -6.56 11.39
N SER A 99 -11.60 -5.66 12.28
CA SER A 99 -12.47 -4.76 13.02
C SER A 99 -12.26 -3.34 12.57
N GLY A 100 -13.15 -2.77 11.78
CA GLY A 100 -13.02 -1.37 11.36
C GLY A 100 -13.65 -1.11 10.01
N ALA A 101 -13.17 -0.07 9.33
CA ALA A 101 -13.56 0.25 7.97
C ALA A 101 -12.56 -0.36 7.00
N HIS A 102 -13.06 -0.85 5.87
CA HIS A 102 -12.26 -1.49 4.82
C HIS A 102 -12.57 -0.86 3.47
N ILE A 103 -11.55 -0.81 2.61
CA ILE A 103 -11.69 -0.55 1.18
C ILE A 103 -10.77 -1.50 0.42
N THR A 104 -11.29 -2.06 -0.67
CA THR A 104 -10.49 -2.87 -1.58
C THR A 104 -10.18 -2.06 -2.82
N LEU A 105 -8.90 -1.95 -3.17
CA LEU A 105 -8.41 -1.19 -4.31
C LEU A 105 -7.49 -2.08 -5.15
N ASN A 106 -7.58 -1.93 -6.47
CA ASN A 106 -6.59 -2.51 -7.38
C ASN A 106 -5.57 -1.44 -7.73
N LEU A 107 -4.42 -1.48 -7.06
CA LEU A 107 -3.34 -0.51 -7.21
C LEU A 107 -2.61 -0.74 -8.53
N VAL A 108 -2.51 0.31 -9.34
CA VAL A 108 -1.76 0.33 -10.58
C VAL A 108 -0.37 0.91 -10.31
N GLY A 109 0.67 0.24 -10.79
CA GLY A 109 2.04 0.68 -10.58
C GLY A 109 2.32 2.05 -11.19
N GLY A 110 3.01 2.92 -10.43
CA GLY A 110 3.30 4.29 -10.83
C GLY A 110 2.18 5.31 -10.55
N GLU A 111 0.98 4.86 -10.18
CA GLU A 111 -0.13 5.74 -9.81
C GLU A 111 -0.05 6.21 -8.35
N GLN A 112 -0.79 7.29 -8.05
CA GLN A 112 -0.91 7.83 -6.69
C GLN A 112 -2.36 7.73 -6.20
N TYR A 113 -2.52 7.22 -4.99
CA TYR A 113 -3.80 7.03 -4.32
C TYR A 113 -3.84 7.80 -3.01
N PHE A 114 -4.98 8.43 -2.71
CA PHE A 114 -5.18 9.18 -1.48
C PHE A 114 -6.31 8.55 -0.69
N ILE A 115 -5.99 8.12 0.53
CA ILE A 115 -6.87 7.35 1.39
C ILE A 115 -7.21 8.18 2.63
N GLU A 116 -8.45 8.60 2.70
CA GLU A 116 -8.97 9.38 3.81
C GLU A 116 -9.45 8.44 4.92
N THR A 117 -9.01 8.70 6.15
CA THR A 117 -9.44 7.98 7.36
C THR A 117 -10.16 8.92 8.32
N MET A 118 -11.38 8.56 8.71
CA MET A 118 -12.25 9.42 9.52
C MET A 118 -13.10 8.64 10.53
N VAL A 119 -13.60 9.36 11.54
CA VAL A 119 -14.58 8.89 12.51
C VAL A 119 -15.91 9.57 12.23
N LEU A 120 -16.94 8.81 11.86
CA LEU A 120 -18.28 9.36 11.58
C LEU A 120 -19.09 9.61 12.85
N ASN A 121 -18.84 8.84 13.90
CA ASN A 121 -19.46 9.02 15.20
C ASN A 121 -18.46 8.63 16.29
N SER A 122 -18.16 9.55 17.20
CA SER A 122 -17.20 9.36 18.30
C SER A 122 -17.77 8.59 19.49
N GLY A 123 -19.05 8.19 19.43
CA GLY A 123 -19.68 7.35 20.46
C GLY A 123 -19.89 8.03 21.81
N PHE A 124 -19.52 9.31 21.95
CA PHE A 124 -19.41 10.02 23.23
C PHE A 124 -20.73 10.15 24.00
N MET A 125 -21.88 9.93 23.35
CA MET A 125 -23.17 9.96 24.02
C MET A 125 -23.87 8.59 24.08
N PHE A 126 -24.02 7.81 22.99
CA PHE A 126 -24.86 6.59 23.04
C PHE A 126 -24.55 5.50 21.98
N GLY A 127 -23.30 5.33 21.48
CA GLY A 127 -23.09 4.40 20.36
C GLY A 127 -21.68 3.86 20.14
N SER A 128 -21.60 2.83 19.29
CA SER A 128 -20.36 2.29 18.73
C SER A 128 -19.62 3.34 17.90
N VAL A 129 -18.29 3.36 18.00
CA VAL A 129 -17.46 4.20 17.12
C VAL A 129 -17.60 3.73 15.68
N SER A 130 -18.06 4.62 14.79
CA SER A 130 -18.18 4.32 13.36
C SER A 130 -16.99 4.91 12.61
N LEU A 131 -16.18 4.04 12.01
CA LEU A 131 -15.03 4.41 11.20
C LEU A 131 -15.40 4.43 9.72
N LYS A 132 -14.71 5.26 8.95
CA LYS A 132 -14.80 5.23 7.49
C LYS A 132 -13.42 5.41 6.87
N ILE A 133 -13.18 4.62 5.83
CA ILE A 133 -12.03 4.71 4.94
C ILE A 133 -12.56 4.87 3.51
N ARG A 134 -11.98 5.77 2.73
CA ARG A 134 -12.31 5.91 1.31
C ARG A 134 -11.13 6.44 0.51
N GLU A 135 -11.08 6.06 -0.76
CA GLU A 135 -10.27 6.73 -1.75
C GLU A 135 -10.88 8.10 -2.08
N VAL A 136 -10.04 9.11 -2.25
CA VAL A 136 -10.41 10.46 -2.66
C VAL A 136 -9.51 10.96 -3.78
N THR A 137 -9.93 12.01 -4.47
CA THR A 137 -9.07 12.66 -5.47
C THR A 137 -7.93 13.41 -4.79
N CYS A 138 -6.83 13.62 -5.52
CA CYS A 138 -5.70 14.39 -5.02
C CYS A 138 -6.08 15.80 -4.59
N GLU A 139 -6.92 16.49 -5.38
CA GLU A 139 -7.34 17.87 -5.08
C GLU A 139 -8.15 17.93 -3.80
N GLY A 140 -9.01 16.93 -3.55
CA GLY A 140 -9.74 16.77 -2.29
C GLY A 140 -8.77 16.59 -1.13
N ALA A 141 -7.86 15.61 -1.25
CA ALA A 141 -6.87 15.32 -0.22
C ALA A 141 -5.99 16.55 0.10
N ARG A 142 -5.52 17.29 -0.91
CA ARG A 142 -4.70 18.48 -0.68
C ARG A 142 -5.46 19.62 -0.02
N ARG A 143 -6.73 19.83 -0.37
CA ARG A 143 -7.57 20.86 0.24
C ARG A 143 -7.74 20.60 1.74
N ASP A 144 -7.91 19.34 2.11
CA ASP A 144 -8.16 18.92 3.48
C ASP A 144 -6.90 18.91 4.35
N ASN A 145 -5.71 18.82 3.74
CA ASN A 145 -4.44 18.56 4.42
C ASN A 145 -3.42 19.71 4.33
N THR A 146 -3.87 20.94 4.14
CA THR A 146 -2.97 22.12 4.07
C THR A 146 -2.10 22.31 5.31
N HIS A 147 -2.52 21.77 6.46
CA HIS A 147 -1.85 21.87 7.75
C HIS A 147 -1.43 20.52 8.35
N SER A 148 -1.59 19.43 7.60
CA SER A 148 -1.26 18.10 8.09
C SER A 148 0.25 17.89 8.15
N LYS A 149 0.68 17.16 9.18
CA LYS A 149 2.08 16.85 9.41
C LYS A 149 2.41 15.44 8.90
N PRO A 150 3.66 15.20 8.47
CA PRO A 150 4.08 13.84 8.20
C PRO A 150 4.06 13.02 9.49
N LEU A 151 3.60 11.78 9.39
CA LEU A 151 3.57 10.85 10.52
C LEU A 151 5.00 10.53 10.96
N GLU A 152 5.25 10.57 12.26
CA GLU A 152 6.57 10.29 12.80
C GLU A 152 6.94 8.80 12.67
N ALA A 153 8.22 8.52 12.42
CA ALA A 153 8.71 7.15 12.22
C ALA A 153 8.43 6.21 13.41
N THR A 154 8.28 6.75 14.63
CA THR A 154 7.91 5.98 15.83
C THR A 154 6.52 5.34 15.76
N HIS A 155 5.66 5.86 14.87
CA HIS A 155 4.32 5.35 14.63
C HIS A 155 4.26 4.27 13.54
N LEU A 156 5.34 4.09 12.77
CA LEU A 156 5.44 3.02 11.79
C LEU A 156 5.57 1.66 12.50
N ARG A 157 5.00 0.63 11.88
CA ARG A 157 5.09 -0.75 12.34
C ARG A 157 6.04 -1.54 11.44
N PRO A 158 6.55 -2.71 11.90
CA PRO A 158 7.55 -3.45 11.16
C PRO A 158 7.21 -3.67 9.68
N ASP A 159 5.94 -3.92 9.35
CA ASP A 159 5.50 -4.14 7.97
C ASP A 159 5.40 -2.83 7.15
N GLY A 160 5.17 -1.69 7.80
CA GLY A 160 5.11 -0.38 7.13
C GLY A 160 6.46 0.31 6.97
N VAL A 161 7.42 0.08 7.87
CA VAL A 161 8.77 0.68 7.81
C VAL A 161 9.47 0.50 6.45
N PRO A 162 9.55 -0.71 5.86
CA PRO A 162 10.32 -0.91 4.62
C PRO A 162 9.70 -0.24 3.39
N ILE A 163 8.40 0.09 3.45
CA ILE A 163 7.64 0.65 2.33
C ILE A 163 7.24 2.11 2.55
N ALA A 164 7.52 2.70 3.72
CA ALA A 164 7.17 4.08 4.02
C ALA A 164 8.06 5.08 3.25
N LEU A 165 7.42 6.09 2.67
CA LEU A 165 8.07 7.28 2.14
C LEU A 165 8.09 8.37 3.22
N LEU A 166 9.28 8.65 3.74
CA LEU A 166 9.50 9.72 4.73
C LEU A 166 9.51 11.09 4.04
N SER A 167 8.34 11.55 3.61
CA SER A 167 8.16 12.90 3.08
C SER A 167 7.98 13.91 4.22
N THR A 168 8.42 15.15 4.03
CA THR A 168 8.15 16.26 4.96
C THR A 168 6.95 17.11 4.54
N THR A 169 6.42 16.88 3.34
CA THR A 169 5.32 17.66 2.75
C THR A 169 4.26 16.73 2.18
N PHE A 170 3.00 17.18 2.20
CA PHE A 170 1.92 16.44 1.59
C PHE A 170 2.16 16.30 0.07
N PRO A 171 1.91 15.11 -0.53
CA PRO A 171 2.17 14.88 -1.94
C PRO A 171 1.48 15.88 -2.87
N GLN A 172 2.15 16.21 -3.97
CA GLN A 172 1.57 17.04 -5.02
C GLN A 172 0.66 16.19 -5.92
N CYS A 173 -0.30 16.84 -6.57
CA CYS A 173 -1.08 16.16 -7.60
C CYS A 173 -0.21 15.96 -8.85
N PRO A 174 -0.34 14.79 -9.51
CA PRO A 174 0.32 14.53 -10.78
C PRO A 174 -0.09 15.52 -11.87
#